data_AF-A0A2P2MCQ9-F1
#
_entry.id   AF-A0A2P2MCQ9-F1
#
_cell.length_a   1.000
_cell.length_b   1.000
_cell.length_c   1.000
_cell.angle_alpha   90.00
_cell.angle_beta   90.00
_cell.angle_gamma   90.00
#
_symmetry.space_group_name_H-M   'P 1'
#
loop_
_entity.id
_entity.type
_entity.pdbx_description
1 polymer ?
#
loop_
_entity_poly.entity_id
_entity_poly.type
_entity_poly.pdbx_seq_one_letter_code
_entity_poly.pdbx_strand_id
1 'polypeptide(L)'
;MGYAMSRLEIESELCNGGKTINEVATSQKSENTFCNLDHEIMQLTKLRSGPHKHLSQGVTGKWELPVSTVRMLMGREGNYSGRGRFSAADRCHMLSRYLPVNGPWLLDQMTSRAYVSQFSADGSLFVAGFQGSHIRIYNVERGWKVQKNILAKSLRWTVTDTSLSPDQRYLVYASMSPIVHIVDVGSAPTESLANVTEIHDGLDFSSDDDYSFGIFSVKFSTDGREIVAGSNNDSIYVYDLGANKLALRIRAHDSDVNTVCFADESGHLIYSGSDDNLCKVWDRRCFMAKGKPAGVLTGHLEGITFLDSRGDGRYFISNAKDQTIKLWDIRKMSANAFCPAGPRNDNWDYRWMDYPPHAREMKHPCDLSVATYKGHSVLETLIRCYFSPSYSTGQKYIYTGSHDSCVYIYDLITGAQVAVLNHHTSPVRDCSWHPYYPMFASSSWDGDVVVWEFPGRGEAPTPRTKKRIQSRHFY
;
A
#
# COMPACT_ATOMS: atom_id res chain seq x y z
N MET A 1 54.43 6.79 -19.30
CA MET A 1 55.30 7.84 -18.71
C MET A 1 54.72 9.20 -19.04
N GLY A 2 54.55 10.06 -18.03
CA GLY A 2 54.38 11.54 -18.10
C GLY A 2 53.25 12.08 -19.00
N TYR A 3 52.09 12.46 -18.46
CA TYR A 3 51.77 13.84 -18.00
C TYR A 3 52.15 14.96 -18.98
N ALA A 4 51.15 15.75 -19.41
CA ALA A 4 51.10 17.18 -19.08
C ALA A 4 49.80 17.83 -19.60
N MET A 5 48.99 18.29 -18.65
CA MET A 5 47.98 19.33 -18.85
C MET A 5 48.69 20.67 -19.10
N SER A 6 48.06 21.57 -19.86
CA SER A 6 48.21 23.01 -19.61
C SER A 6 46.83 23.67 -19.56
N ARG A 7 46.65 24.33 -18.42
CA ARG A 7 45.58 25.23 -18.00
C ARG A 7 45.99 26.65 -18.43
N LEU A 8 45.11 27.63 -18.16
CA LEU A 8 45.28 29.10 -18.13
C LEU A 8 44.50 29.77 -19.28
N GLU A 9 43.75 30.85 -19.09
CA GLU A 9 43.27 31.57 -17.92
C GLU A 9 42.17 32.54 -18.39
N ILE A 10 41.36 32.98 -17.44
CA ILE A 10 40.26 33.94 -17.59
C ILE A 10 40.84 35.35 -17.53
N GLU A 11 40.41 36.26 -18.40
CA GLU A 11 40.32 37.68 -18.05
C GLU A 11 39.03 38.31 -18.58
N SER A 12 38.38 38.99 -17.64
CA SER A 12 37.18 39.80 -17.74
C SER A 12 37.58 41.28 -17.84
N GLU A 13 36.84 42.10 -18.59
CA GLU A 13 36.63 43.50 -18.17
C GLU A 13 35.40 44.14 -18.81
N LEU A 14 34.76 44.97 -17.98
CA LEU A 14 33.49 45.69 -18.14
C LEU A 14 33.69 47.05 -18.83
N CYS A 15 32.64 47.57 -19.50
CA CYS A 15 31.91 48.78 -19.05
C CYS A 15 30.92 49.36 -20.09
N ASN A 16 29.68 49.59 -19.60
CA ASN A 16 28.79 50.76 -19.74
C ASN A 16 28.52 51.39 -21.14
N GLY A 17 27.30 51.76 -21.53
CA GLY A 17 26.00 51.82 -20.85
C GLY A 17 25.01 52.73 -21.62
N GLY A 18 23.71 52.55 -21.38
CA GLY A 18 22.70 53.61 -21.44
C GLY A 18 21.75 53.67 -22.65
N LYS A 19 20.50 53.20 -22.48
CA LYS A 19 19.29 54.07 -22.37
C LYS A 19 18.00 53.24 -22.19
N THR A 20 17.25 53.63 -21.17
CA THR A 20 15.93 53.17 -20.73
C THR A 20 14.79 53.76 -21.58
N ILE A 21 13.76 52.96 -21.88
CA ILE A 21 12.35 53.42 -21.94
C ILE A 21 11.47 52.35 -21.26
N ASN A 22 10.63 52.82 -20.35
CA ASN A 22 9.67 52.08 -19.53
C ASN A 22 8.51 51.52 -20.36
N GLU A 23 8.13 50.26 -20.11
CA GLU A 23 6.73 49.85 -20.12
C GLU A 23 6.44 48.99 -18.87
N VAL A 24 5.56 49.54 -18.03
CA VAL A 24 5.04 48.92 -16.82
C VAL A 24 3.84 48.09 -17.23
N ALA A 25 3.96 46.76 -17.15
CA ALA A 25 2.82 45.85 -17.13
C ALA A 25 2.97 44.88 -15.95
N THR A 26 2.11 45.11 -14.98
CA THR A 26 1.83 44.32 -13.77
C THR A 26 2.04 42.81 -13.89
N SER A 27 3.14 42.30 -13.33
CA SER A 27 3.30 40.88 -12.99
C SER A 27 3.13 40.67 -11.48
N GLN A 28 1.88 40.65 -11.02
CA GLN A 28 1.54 40.09 -9.72
C GLN A 28 0.37 39.13 -9.90
N LYS A 29 0.69 37.84 -9.80
CA LYS A 29 -0.14 36.68 -9.40
C LYS A 29 0.14 35.46 -10.30
N SER A 30 1.15 34.67 -9.92
CA SER A 30 1.14 33.22 -10.23
C SER A 30 2.12 32.38 -9.39
N GLU A 31 2.97 32.96 -8.54
CA GLU A 31 3.99 32.16 -7.82
C GLU A 31 3.56 31.55 -6.48
N ASN A 32 2.33 31.78 -5.97
CA ASN A 32 1.97 31.40 -4.58
C ASN A 32 1.03 30.20 -4.39
N THR A 33 0.75 29.41 -5.43
CA THR A 33 -0.14 28.22 -5.31
C THR A 33 0.61 26.89 -5.33
N PHE A 34 1.88 26.85 -5.77
CA PHE A 34 2.61 25.60 -5.97
C PHE A 34 3.31 25.04 -4.72
N CYS A 35 3.53 25.83 -3.66
CA CYS A 35 4.16 25.33 -2.41
C CYS A 35 3.20 24.95 -1.27
N ASN A 36 1.91 25.34 -1.33
CA ASN A 36 0.98 25.09 -0.22
C ASN A 36 0.49 23.64 -0.11
N LEU A 37 0.46 22.92 -1.23
CA LEU A 37 -0.17 21.59 -1.33
C LEU A 37 0.76 20.46 -0.88
N ASP A 38 2.03 20.50 -1.26
CA ASP A 38 3.07 19.57 -0.76
C ASP A 38 3.27 19.76 0.75
N HIS A 39 3.07 21.00 1.22
CA HIS A 39 3.07 21.32 2.63
C HIS A 39 1.88 20.71 3.39
N GLU A 40 0.73 20.50 2.73
CA GLU A 40 -0.47 20.00 3.38
C GLU A 40 -0.37 18.51 3.72
N ILE A 41 0.13 17.67 2.80
CA ILE A 41 0.33 16.25 3.11
C ILE A 41 1.36 16.08 4.23
N MET A 42 2.42 16.90 4.21
CA MET A 42 3.40 16.96 5.28
C MET A 42 2.76 17.39 6.60
N GLN A 43 1.92 18.43 6.60
CA GLN A 43 1.21 18.88 7.80
C GLN A 43 0.27 17.81 8.33
N LEU A 44 -0.49 17.11 7.48
CA LEU A 44 -1.37 16.01 7.87
C LEU A 44 -0.58 14.86 8.51
N THR A 45 0.53 14.46 7.89
CA THR A 45 1.43 13.45 8.44
C THR A 45 2.04 13.91 9.77
N LYS A 46 2.47 15.18 9.87
CA LYS A 46 3.01 15.77 11.10
C LYS A 46 1.95 15.92 12.19
N LEU A 47 0.68 16.14 11.86
CA LEU A 47 -0.41 16.14 12.84
C LEU A 47 -0.67 14.74 13.41
N ARG A 48 -0.51 13.69 12.59
CA ARG A 48 -0.68 12.28 13.00
C ARG A 48 0.53 11.69 13.72
N SER A 49 1.75 12.17 13.43
CA SER A 49 3.02 11.58 13.89
C SER A 49 3.95 12.55 14.65
N GLY A 50 3.58 13.82 14.76
CA GLY A 50 4.38 14.85 15.43
C GLY A 50 4.12 14.89 16.93
N PRO A 51 5.16 15.10 17.75
CA PRO A 51 4.99 15.21 19.20
C PRO A 51 4.33 16.55 19.55
N HIS A 52 3.76 16.62 20.76
CA HIS A 52 3.14 17.85 21.25
C HIS A 52 4.06 19.09 21.14
N LYS A 53 3.51 20.28 20.84
CA LYS A 53 4.29 21.51 20.58
C LYS A 53 5.25 21.91 21.71
N HIS A 54 4.86 21.72 22.97
CA HIS A 54 5.74 22.00 24.13
C HIS A 54 6.91 21.02 24.25
N LEU A 55 6.79 19.83 23.65
CA LEU A 55 7.90 18.88 23.55
C LEU A 55 8.91 19.29 22.48
N SER A 56 8.46 19.97 21.42
CA SER A 56 9.31 20.43 20.31
C SER A 56 9.92 21.83 20.51
N GLN A 57 9.47 22.61 21.50
CA GLN A 57 10.06 23.92 21.83
C GLN A 57 11.51 23.77 22.36
N GLY A 58 12.48 23.70 21.45
CA GLY A 58 13.90 23.84 21.71
C GLY A 58 14.35 25.30 21.64
N VAL A 59 15.46 25.62 22.30
CA VAL A 59 16.10 26.94 22.33
C VAL A 59 16.21 27.51 20.91
N THR A 60 15.77 28.76 20.75
CA THR A 60 15.81 29.52 19.49
C THR A 60 17.18 29.42 18.81
N GLY A 61 17.21 29.00 17.54
CA GLY A 61 18.40 29.07 16.69
C GLY A 61 19.20 27.78 16.47
N LYS A 62 18.78 26.62 16.99
CA LYS A 62 19.36 25.31 16.59
C LYS A 62 18.30 24.42 15.94
N TRP A 63 18.72 23.67 14.92
CA TRP A 63 17.94 22.62 14.25
C TRP A 63 17.09 21.84 15.26
N GLU A 64 15.78 21.72 15.04
CA GLU A 64 14.87 20.97 15.91
C GLU A 64 15.31 19.50 15.95
N LEU A 65 16.08 19.12 16.97
CA LEU A 65 16.42 17.72 17.19
C LEU A 65 15.14 16.93 17.50
N PRO A 66 15.01 15.69 16.99
CA PRO A 66 13.86 14.85 17.26
C PRO A 66 13.69 14.66 18.78
N VAL A 67 12.46 14.88 19.27
CA VAL A 67 12.16 14.84 20.71
C VAL A 67 12.58 13.50 21.31
N SER A 68 13.42 13.49 22.34
CA SER A 68 13.88 12.24 22.96
C SER A 68 12.78 11.56 23.79
N THR A 69 12.88 10.24 23.98
CA THR A 69 11.98 9.44 24.85
C THR A 69 11.92 10.01 26.26
N VAL A 70 13.08 10.38 26.80
CA VAL A 70 13.23 10.99 28.12
C VAL A 70 12.50 12.33 28.20
N ARG A 71 12.60 13.17 27.16
CA ARG A 71 11.88 14.45 27.10
C ARG A 71 10.36 14.25 27.00
N MET A 72 9.91 13.22 26.29
CA MET A 72 8.49 12.87 26.25
C MET A 72 7.96 12.42 27.61
N LEU A 73 8.72 11.58 28.32
CA LEU A 73 8.39 11.18 29.69
C LEU A 73 8.33 12.38 30.63
N MET A 74 9.33 13.27 30.58
CA MET A 74 9.31 14.52 31.37
C MET A 74 8.09 15.38 31.07
N GLY A 75 7.71 15.53 29.79
CA GLY A 75 6.51 16.27 29.42
C GLY A 75 5.21 15.61 29.89
N ARG A 76 5.17 14.28 29.99
CA ARG A 76 4.04 13.55 30.60
C ARG A 76 3.94 13.84 32.10
N GLU A 77 5.06 13.74 32.84
CA GLU A 77 5.11 14.04 34.27
C GLU A 77 4.78 15.51 34.55
N GLY A 78 5.28 16.42 33.72
CA GLY A 78 4.94 17.84 33.75
C GLY A 78 3.55 18.18 33.21
N ASN A 79 2.75 17.17 32.85
CA ASN A 79 1.39 17.28 32.30
C ASN A 79 1.26 18.28 31.14
N TYR A 80 2.23 18.31 30.22
CA TYR A 80 2.25 19.24 29.08
C TYR A 80 1.04 19.07 28.15
N SER A 81 0.38 17.91 28.16
CA SER A 81 -0.84 17.62 27.40
C SER A 81 -2.13 17.92 28.17
N GLY A 82 -2.04 18.26 29.46
CA GLY A 82 -3.19 18.47 30.36
C GLY A 82 -3.96 17.20 30.73
N ARG A 83 -3.60 16.04 30.16
CA ARG A 83 -4.36 14.77 30.29
C ARG A 83 -3.64 13.69 31.08
N GLY A 84 -2.39 13.92 31.53
CA GLY A 84 -1.57 12.94 32.25
C GLY A 84 -1.19 11.67 31.45
N ARG A 85 -1.42 11.66 30.13
CA ARG A 85 -1.14 10.52 29.23
C ARG A 85 -0.60 11.00 27.89
N PHE A 86 0.10 10.10 27.19
CA PHE A 86 0.56 10.33 25.83
C PHE A 86 -0.62 10.43 24.85
N SER A 87 -0.56 11.40 23.94
CA SER A 87 -1.53 11.50 22.84
C SER A 87 -1.31 10.39 21.81
N ALA A 88 -2.25 10.21 20.87
CA ALA A 88 -2.05 9.30 19.75
C ALA A 88 -0.83 9.71 18.91
N ALA A 89 -0.69 11.02 18.62
CA ALA A 89 0.45 11.54 17.87
C ALA A 89 1.79 11.33 18.58
N ASP A 90 1.83 11.46 19.91
CA ASP A 90 3.02 11.14 20.72
C ASP A 90 3.41 9.66 20.61
N ARG A 91 2.43 8.74 20.62
CA ARG A 91 2.68 7.30 20.45
C ARG A 91 3.17 6.98 19.04
N CYS A 92 2.54 7.53 18.00
CA CYS A 92 2.99 7.41 16.62
C CYS A 92 4.42 7.96 16.44
N HIS A 93 4.71 9.10 17.06
CA HIS A 93 6.03 9.73 16.99
C HIS A 93 7.14 8.82 17.51
N MET A 94 6.83 8.04 18.56
CA MET A 94 7.75 7.07 19.14
C MET A 94 7.84 5.80 18.31
N LEU A 95 6.70 5.20 17.98
CA LEU A 95 6.62 3.93 17.25
C LEU A 95 7.16 4.04 15.82
N SER A 96 6.95 5.17 15.13
CA SER A 96 7.49 5.41 13.78
C SER A 96 9.02 5.41 13.69
N ARG A 97 9.75 5.44 14.81
CA ARG A 97 11.22 5.34 14.84
C ARG A 97 11.72 3.90 14.88
N TYR A 98 10.85 2.97 15.27
CA TYR A 98 11.19 1.57 15.46
C TYR A 98 10.82 0.79 14.20
N LEU A 99 11.68 0.89 13.19
CA LEU A 99 11.49 0.17 11.93
C LEU A 99 11.73 -1.34 12.12
N PRO A 100 10.80 -2.20 11.66
CA PRO A 100 10.93 -3.65 11.75
C PRO A 100 11.92 -4.18 10.69
N VAL A 101 13.21 -3.99 10.93
CA VAL A 101 14.29 -4.37 10.01
C VAL A 101 15.13 -5.55 10.51
N ASN A 102 14.84 -6.06 11.70
CA ASN A 102 15.52 -7.21 12.29
C ASN A 102 14.77 -8.51 12.01
N GLY A 103 15.49 -9.61 12.00
CA GLY A 103 15.00 -10.86 11.44
C GLY A 103 15.73 -11.15 10.13
N PRO A 104 15.25 -12.12 9.34
CA PRO A 104 13.87 -12.63 9.30
C PRO A 104 13.67 -13.90 10.14
N TRP A 105 12.48 -14.04 10.71
CA TRP A 105 12.02 -15.27 11.32
C TRP A 105 11.12 -16.01 10.34
N LEU A 106 11.50 -17.22 9.94
CA LEU A 106 10.66 -18.06 9.10
C LEU A 106 9.40 -18.43 9.87
N LEU A 107 8.25 -17.94 9.39
CA LEU A 107 6.95 -18.25 9.96
C LEU A 107 6.42 -19.55 9.38
N ASP A 108 6.45 -19.67 8.06
CA ASP A 108 5.91 -20.81 7.33
C ASP A 108 6.58 -20.92 5.97
N GLN A 109 6.63 -22.14 5.44
CA GLN A 109 7.20 -22.44 4.14
C GLN A 109 6.25 -23.36 3.39
N MET A 110 5.71 -22.84 2.29
CA MET A 110 4.83 -23.57 1.39
C MET A 110 5.55 -24.00 0.12
N THR A 111 5.09 -25.10 -0.47
CA THR A 111 5.62 -25.60 -1.75
C THR A 111 5.18 -24.75 -2.95
N SER A 112 4.22 -23.84 -2.74
CA SER A 112 3.66 -22.98 -3.77
C SER A 112 3.88 -21.51 -3.44
N ARG A 113 3.97 -20.69 -4.49
CA ARG A 113 4.24 -19.25 -4.42
C ARG A 113 3.21 -18.51 -3.56
N ALA A 114 3.65 -17.61 -2.68
CA ALA A 114 2.75 -16.73 -1.95
C ALA A 114 2.39 -15.52 -2.83
N TYR A 115 1.09 -15.23 -2.94
CA TYR A 115 0.57 -14.18 -3.80
C TYR A 115 -0.08 -13.03 -3.02
N VAL A 116 -0.61 -13.30 -1.84
CA VAL A 116 -1.35 -12.33 -1.03
C VAL A 116 -0.96 -12.50 0.42
N SER A 117 -0.76 -11.39 1.13
CA SER A 117 -0.53 -11.41 2.57
C SER A 117 -1.07 -10.16 3.23
N GLN A 118 -1.88 -10.30 4.28
CA GLN A 118 -2.48 -9.15 4.96
C GLN A 118 -2.71 -9.42 6.44
N PHE A 119 -2.40 -8.44 7.29
CA PHE A 119 -2.89 -8.42 8.68
C PHE A 119 -4.36 -8.01 8.75
N SER A 120 -5.09 -8.53 9.73
CA SER A 120 -6.38 -7.96 10.12
C SER A 120 -6.21 -6.52 10.62
N ALA A 121 -7.29 -5.74 10.59
CA ALA A 121 -7.28 -4.34 11.04
C ALA A 121 -6.86 -4.18 12.52
N ASP A 122 -7.13 -5.19 13.36
CA ASP A 122 -6.67 -5.24 14.75
C ASP A 122 -5.27 -5.86 14.93
N GLY A 123 -4.72 -6.49 13.88
CA GLY A 123 -3.45 -7.22 13.90
C GLY A 123 -3.50 -8.60 14.58
N SER A 124 -4.66 -9.07 15.02
CA SER A 124 -4.79 -10.37 15.71
C SER A 124 -4.61 -11.57 14.78
N LEU A 125 -4.98 -11.40 13.49
CA LEU A 125 -4.87 -12.40 12.44
C LEU A 125 -3.91 -11.94 11.34
N PHE A 126 -3.26 -12.91 10.73
CA PHE A 126 -2.49 -12.73 9.51
C PHE A 126 -2.98 -13.74 8.48
N VAL A 127 -3.26 -13.30 7.26
CA VAL A 127 -3.75 -14.14 6.17
C VAL A 127 -2.68 -14.20 5.10
N ALA A 128 -2.37 -15.41 4.63
CA ALA A 128 -1.49 -15.62 3.47
C ALA A 128 -2.19 -16.52 2.45
N GLY A 129 -2.30 -16.05 1.21
CA GLY A 129 -2.88 -16.77 0.08
C GLY A 129 -1.79 -17.23 -0.89
N PHE A 130 -1.88 -18.48 -1.32
CA PHE A 130 -0.88 -19.13 -2.15
C PHE A 130 -1.44 -19.57 -3.51
N GLN A 131 -0.56 -19.73 -4.48
CA GLN A 131 -0.91 -20.24 -5.80
C GLN A 131 -1.47 -21.67 -5.74
N GLY A 132 -1.00 -22.50 -4.82
CA GLY A 132 -1.40 -23.89 -4.65
C GLY A 132 -2.77 -24.10 -3.99
N SER A 133 -3.73 -23.19 -4.16
CA SER A 133 -5.08 -23.18 -3.58
C SER A 133 -5.19 -22.98 -2.07
N HIS A 134 -4.09 -23.00 -1.32
CA HIS A 134 -4.11 -22.79 0.12
C HIS A 134 -4.25 -21.31 0.48
N ILE A 135 -5.10 -21.02 1.46
CA ILE A 135 -5.16 -19.75 2.17
C ILE A 135 -5.02 -20.06 3.66
N ARG A 136 -3.91 -19.64 4.27
CA ARG A 136 -3.63 -19.86 5.69
C ARG A 136 -3.95 -18.62 6.49
N ILE A 137 -4.66 -18.81 7.59
CA ILE A 137 -4.94 -17.78 8.59
C ILE A 137 -4.16 -18.13 9.84
N TYR A 138 -3.24 -17.27 10.24
CA TYR A 138 -2.40 -17.40 11.43
C TYR A 138 -2.93 -16.49 12.52
N ASN A 139 -2.93 -16.99 13.75
CA ASN A 139 -3.26 -16.19 14.92
C ASN A 139 -1.98 -15.60 15.53
N VAL A 140 -1.80 -14.29 15.36
CA VAL A 140 -0.60 -13.56 15.77
C VAL A 140 -0.46 -13.58 17.30
N GLU A 141 -1.56 -13.37 18.04
CA GLU A 141 -1.58 -13.34 19.50
C GLU A 141 -1.25 -14.69 20.15
N ARG A 142 -1.61 -15.79 19.47
CA ARG A 142 -1.33 -17.17 19.90
C ARG A 142 0.01 -17.70 19.40
N GLY A 143 0.95 -16.80 19.09
CA GLY A 143 2.29 -17.13 18.65
C GLY A 143 2.31 -17.71 17.24
N TRP A 144 1.57 -17.08 16.33
CA TRP A 144 1.53 -17.38 14.90
C TRP A 144 1.09 -18.78 14.51
N LYS A 145 0.30 -19.44 15.36
CA LYS A 145 -0.26 -20.76 15.02
C LYS A 145 -1.28 -20.61 13.90
N VAL A 146 -1.27 -21.55 12.96
CA VAL A 146 -2.33 -21.68 11.96
C VAL A 146 -3.65 -21.89 12.68
N GLN A 147 -4.54 -20.90 12.57
CA GLN A 147 -5.90 -20.96 13.06
C GLN A 147 -6.78 -21.73 12.08
N LYS A 148 -6.59 -21.49 10.79
CA LYS A 148 -7.36 -22.10 9.71
C LYS A 148 -6.55 -22.25 8.43
N ASN A 149 -6.76 -23.35 7.73
CA ASN A 149 -6.19 -23.60 6.40
C ASN A 149 -7.34 -23.86 5.42
N ILE A 150 -7.66 -22.85 4.63
CA ILE A 150 -8.78 -22.85 3.68
C ILE A 150 -8.26 -23.35 2.33
N LEU A 151 -8.94 -24.34 1.75
CA LEU A 151 -8.70 -24.78 0.36
C LEU A 151 -9.64 -24.02 -0.57
N ALA A 152 -9.08 -23.19 -1.45
CA ALA A 152 -9.83 -22.39 -2.40
C ALA A 152 -10.61 -23.28 -3.39
N LYS A 153 -11.92 -23.07 -3.47
CA LYS A 153 -12.80 -23.70 -4.46
C LYS A 153 -12.69 -22.98 -5.80
N SER A 154 -12.82 -23.73 -6.89
CA SER A 154 -12.84 -23.20 -8.26
C SER A 154 -11.65 -22.27 -8.55
N LEU A 155 -10.45 -22.66 -8.09
CA LEU A 155 -9.24 -21.90 -8.32
C LEU A 155 -8.90 -21.90 -9.82
N ARG A 156 -8.90 -20.72 -10.44
CA ARG A 156 -8.26 -20.49 -11.74
C ARG A 156 -6.90 -19.85 -11.49
N TRP A 157 -5.84 -20.61 -11.74
CA TRP A 157 -4.42 -20.24 -11.62
C TRP A 157 -3.90 -19.93 -10.22
N THR A 158 -4.45 -18.92 -9.53
CA THR A 158 -3.99 -18.47 -8.20
C THR A 158 -5.10 -17.75 -7.44
N VAL A 159 -4.91 -17.58 -6.14
CA VAL A 159 -5.66 -16.61 -5.32
C VAL A 159 -5.15 -15.22 -5.69
N THR A 160 -5.99 -14.41 -6.34
CA THR A 160 -5.59 -13.12 -6.90
C THR A 160 -5.52 -12.03 -5.83
N ASP A 161 -6.55 -11.98 -4.97
CA ASP A 161 -6.67 -11.08 -3.83
C ASP A 161 -7.54 -11.68 -2.72
N THR A 162 -7.35 -11.18 -1.51
CA THR A 162 -8.17 -11.53 -0.34
C THR A 162 -8.54 -10.26 0.43
N SER A 163 -9.66 -10.27 1.12
CA SER A 163 -10.05 -9.20 2.05
C SER A 163 -10.75 -9.80 3.25
N LEU A 164 -10.30 -9.45 4.45
CA LEU A 164 -11.04 -9.73 5.68
C LEU A 164 -12.17 -8.72 5.85
N SER A 165 -13.29 -9.17 6.40
CA SER A 165 -14.38 -8.29 6.81
C SER A 165 -13.93 -7.39 7.98
N PRO A 166 -14.50 -6.20 8.15
CA PRO A 166 -14.14 -5.29 9.23
C PRO A 166 -14.31 -5.90 10.64
N ASP A 167 -15.28 -6.80 10.79
CA ASP A 167 -15.53 -7.56 12.01
C ASP A 167 -14.72 -8.87 12.11
N GLN A 168 -13.89 -9.18 11.11
CA GLN A 168 -12.99 -10.33 11.01
C GLN A 168 -13.70 -11.70 11.05
N ARG A 169 -15.02 -11.72 10.85
CA ARG A 169 -15.79 -12.97 10.81
C ARG A 169 -15.70 -13.65 9.46
N TYR A 170 -15.57 -12.89 8.39
CA TYR A 170 -15.55 -13.40 7.03
C TYR A 170 -14.26 -13.04 6.30
N LEU A 171 -13.82 -13.96 5.46
CA LEU A 171 -12.77 -13.74 4.49
C LEU A 171 -13.36 -13.92 3.10
N VAL A 172 -13.17 -12.94 2.24
CA VAL A 172 -13.43 -13.11 0.80
C VAL A 172 -12.12 -13.35 0.08
N TYR A 173 -12.16 -14.24 -0.90
CA TYR A 173 -11.05 -14.46 -1.81
C TYR A 173 -11.55 -14.53 -3.24
N ALA A 174 -10.76 -13.94 -4.13
CA ALA A 174 -10.94 -14.08 -5.57
C ALA A 174 -9.94 -15.08 -6.13
N SER A 175 -10.40 -15.87 -7.08
CA SER A 175 -9.56 -16.53 -8.08
C SER A 175 -9.81 -15.84 -9.42
N MET A 176 -9.03 -16.12 -10.48
CA MET A 176 -9.24 -15.53 -11.82
C MET A 176 -10.55 -16.03 -12.49
N SER A 177 -11.67 -15.83 -11.81
CA SER A 177 -13.03 -16.34 -12.00
C SER A 177 -14.01 -15.19 -11.67
N PRO A 178 -15.23 -15.19 -12.24
CA PRO A 178 -16.24 -14.20 -11.89
C PRO A 178 -16.91 -14.51 -10.52
N ILE A 179 -16.65 -15.69 -9.95
CA ILE A 179 -17.20 -16.08 -8.64
C ILE A 179 -16.17 -15.78 -7.54
N VAL A 180 -16.53 -14.88 -6.63
CA VAL A 180 -15.78 -14.61 -5.40
C VAL A 180 -16.35 -15.49 -4.30
N HIS A 181 -15.51 -16.14 -3.51
CA HIS A 181 -15.99 -16.98 -2.41
C HIS A 181 -15.85 -16.24 -1.09
N ILE A 182 -16.87 -16.34 -0.25
CA ILE A 182 -16.85 -15.88 1.14
C ILE A 182 -16.81 -17.08 2.08
N VAL A 183 -15.97 -16.99 3.11
CA VAL A 183 -15.72 -18.06 4.09
C VAL A 183 -15.75 -17.50 5.49
N ASP A 184 -16.40 -18.21 6.42
CA ASP A 184 -16.35 -17.91 7.84
C ASP A 184 -14.98 -18.27 8.43
N VAL A 185 -14.31 -17.30 9.04
CA VAL A 185 -12.98 -17.43 9.68
C VAL A 185 -13.07 -18.11 11.05
N GLY A 186 -14.22 -18.00 11.73
CA GLY A 186 -14.45 -18.50 13.08
C GLY A 186 -15.00 -19.94 13.17
N SER A 187 -15.50 -20.51 12.07
CA SER A 187 -15.97 -21.90 12.04
C SER A 187 -14.82 -22.92 12.17
N ALA A 188 -15.00 -23.96 13.01
CA ALA A 188 -14.06 -25.09 13.15
C ALA A 188 -14.18 -26.05 11.94
N PRO A 189 -13.09 -26.69 11.41
CA PRO A 189 -11.82 -27.05 12.05
C PRO A 189 -10.54 -26.44 11.42
N THR A 190 -9.39 -26.68 12.06
CA THR A 190 -8.06 -26.18 11.66
C THR A 190 -7.47 -26.90 10.44
N GLU A 191 -7.83 -28.17 10.21
CA GLU A 191 -7.55 -28.94 9.00
C GLU A 191 -8.65 -29.99 8.80
N SER A 192 -9.17 -30.16 7.59
CA SER A 192 -9.96 -31.34 7.21
C SER A 192 -9.43 -31.87 5.87
N LEU A 193 -8.56 -32.88 5.93
CA LEU A 193 -7.99 -33.52 4.74
C LEU A 193 -8.95 -34.50 4.06
N ALA A 194 -10.12 -34.80 4.66
CA ALA A 194 -10.98 -35.89 4.22
C ALA A 194 -12.46 -35.55 4.06
N ASN A 195 -12.94 -34.38 4.51
CA ASN A 195 -14.34 -33.98 4.36
C ASN A 195 -14.44 -32.47 4.19
N VAL A 196 -14.86 -32.01 3.01
CA VAL A 196 -15.23 -30.62 2.72
C VAL A 196 -16.47 -30.27 3.54
N THR A 197 -16.31 -29.96 4.82
CA THR A 197 -17.38 -29.38 5.66
C THR A 197 -17.38 -27.86 5.61
N GLU A 198 -16.39 -27.25 4.95
CA GLU A 198 -16.33 -25.82 4.76
C GLU A 198 -17.33 -25.40 3.67
N ILE A 199 -18.33 -24.65 4.11
CA ILE A 199 -19.31 -23.99 3.25
C ILE A 199 -18.62 -22.72 2.74
N HIS A 200 -18.41 -22.66 1.43
CA HIS A 200 -17.97 -21.46 0.75
C HIS A 200 -19.19 -20.96 -0.01
N ASP A 201 -19.68 -19.79 0.36
CA ASP A 201 -20.76 -19.18 -0.40
C ASP A 201 -20.13 -18.47 -1.60
N GLY A 202 -20.58 -18.84 -2.80
CA GLY A 202 -20.14 -18.24 -4.06
C GLY A 202 -20.96 -16.97 -4.34
N LEU A 203 -20.28 -15.84 -4.38
CA LEU A 203 -20.84 -14.56 -4.79
C LEU A 203 -20.58 -14.42 -6.28
N ASP A 204 -21.65 -14.44 -7.07
CA ASP A 204 -21.57 -14.37 -8.53
C ASP A 204 -21.56 -12.91 -9.01
N PHE A 205 -20.45 -12.50 -9.62
CA PHE A 205 -20.30 -11.16 -10.21
C PHE A 205 -20.64 -11.14 -11.70
N SER A 206 -21.00 -12.27 -12.30
CA SER A 206 -21.45 -12.30 -13.68
C SER A 206 -22.80 -11.60 -13.83
N SER A 207 -22.97 -10.93 -14.97
CA SER A 207 -24.24 -10.34 -15.39
C SER A 207 -24.47 -10.80 -16.82
N ASP A 208 -25.58 -11.49 -17.09
CA ASP A 208 -25.98 -12.00 -18.42
C ASP A 208 -24.93 -12.91 -19.11
N ASP A 209 -24.80 -14.17 -18.65
CA ASP A 209 -24.06 -15.27 -19.30
C ASP A 209 -22.56 -15.05 -19.63
N ASP A 210 -21.97 -13.92 -19.25
CA ASP A 210 -20.54 -13.65 -19.41
C ASP A 210 -19.71 -14.30 -18.28
N TYR A 211 -19.41 -15.60 -18.44
CA TYR A 211 -18.58 -16.39 -17.52
C TYR A 211 -17.07 -16.32 -17.84
N SER A 212 -16.66 -15.44 -18.75
CA SER A 212 -15.31 -15.48 -19.36
C SER A 212 -14.27 -14.62 -18.65
N PHE A 213 -14.67 -13.76 -17.71
CA PHE A 213 -13.79 -12.82 -17.05
C PHE A 213 -13.29 -13.31 -15.67
N GLY A 214 -12.23 -12.69 -15.16
CA GLY A 214 -11.63 -12.98 -13.86
C GLY A 214 -11.51 -11.71 -13.02
N ILE A 215 -11.60 -11.89 -11.69
CA ILE A 215 -11.45 -10.81 -10.71
C ILE A 215 -10.01 -10.79 -10.17
N PHE A 216 -9.38 -9.62 -10.23
CA PHE A 216 -7.99 -9.43 -9.80
C PHE A 216 -7.86 -8.81 -8.40
N SER A 217 -8.84 -8.02 -7.98
CA SER A 217 -8.85 -7.36 -6.68
C SER A 217 -10.24 -7.34 -6.08
N VAL A 218 -10.33 -7.56 -4.77
CA VAL A 218 -11.57 -7.54 -3.98
C VAL A 218 -11.34 -6.85 -2.65
N LYS A 219 -12.25 -5.96 -2.26
CA LYS A 219 -12.21 -5.29 -0.95
C LYS A 219 -13.60 -5.18 -0.35
N PHE A 220 -13.68 -5.47 0.95
CA PHE A 220 -14.86 -5.17 1.75
C PHE A 220 -15.04 -3.66 1.92
N SER A 221 -16.28 -3.22 1.99
CA SER A 221 -16.62 -1.91 2.54
C SER A 221 -16.32 -1.88 4.05
N THR A 222 -16.10 -0.69 4.59
CA THR A 222 -15.79 -0.48 6.01
C THR A 222 -16.94 -0.85 6.95
N ASP A 223 -18.18 -0.83 6.47
CA ASP A 223 -19.35 -1.32 7.18
C ASP A 223 -19.61 -2.83 6.98
N GLY A 224 -18.83 -3.50 6.13
CA GLY A 224 -18.91 -4.93 5.84
C GLY A 224 -20.14 -5.36 5.04
N ARG A 225 -20.91 -4.42 4.46
CA ARG A 225 -22.15 -4.72 3.73
C ARG A 225 -21.97 -4.96 2.25
N GLU A 226 -20.89 -4.44 1.67
CA GLU A 226 -20.63 -4.52 0.24
C GLU A 226 -19.22 -5.00 -0.05
N ILE A 227 -19.02 -5.52 -1.26
CA ILE A 227 -17.71 -5.85 -1.81
C ILE A 227 -17.54 -5.10 -3.12
N VAL A 228 -16.38 -4.45 -3.28
CA VAL A 228 -15.95 -3.89 -4.57
C VAL A 228 -14.94 -4.82 -5.22
N ALA A 229 -15.06 -5.03 -6.53
CA ALA A 229 -14.17 -5.89 -7.31
C ALA A 229 -13.72 -5.23 -8.62
N GLY A 230 -12.47 -5.48 -9.01
CA GLY A 230 -11.89 -5.11 -10.30
C GLY A 230 -11.63 -6.33 -11.17
N SER A 231 -11.94 -6.25 -12.46
CA SER A 231 -11.91 -7.37 -13.39
C SER A 231 -11.08 -7.12 -14.65
N ASN A 232 -10.76 -8.20 -15.36
CA ASN A 232 -10.11 -8.19 -16.68
C ASN A 232 -11.08 -7.97 -17.87
N ASN A 233 -12.34 -7.65 -17.60
CA ASN A 233 -13.27 -7.12 -18.61
C ASN A 233 -13.47 -5.61 -18.43
N ASP A 234 -12.42 -4.97 -17.93
CA ASP A 234 -12.26 -3.52 -17.79
C ASP A 234 -13.32 -2.84 -16.90
N SER A 235 -13.93 -3.61 -16.01
CA SER A 235 -15.09 -3.18 -15.22
C SER A 235 -14.79 -3.16 -13.72
N ILE A 236 -15.55 -2.33 -13.00
CA ILE A 236 -15.65 -2.36 -11.55
C ILE A 236 -17.04 -2.89 -11.21
N TYR A 237 -17.10 -3.77 -10.21
CA TYR A 237 -18.33 -4.33 -9.72
C TYR A 237 -18.51 -4.01 -8.24
N VAL A 238 -19.76 -3.78 -7.83
CA VAL A 238 -20.16 -3.66 -6.43
C VAL A 238 -21.22 -4.71 -6.14
N TYR A 239 -20.95 -5.58 -5.18
CA TYR A 239 -21.85 -6.63 -4.74
C TYR A 239 -22.42 -6.27 -3.37
N ASP A 240 -23.74 -6.32 -3.24
CA ASP A 240 -24.44 -6.09 -1.96
C ASP A 240 -24.67 -7.45 -1.28
N LEU A 241 -24.05 -7.64 -0.12
CA LEU A 241 -24.13 -8.87 0.65
C LEU A 241 -25.49 -9.04 1.34
N GLY A 242 -26.15 -7.94 1.72
CA GLY A 242 -27.46 -7.98 2.36
C GLY A 242 -28.57 -8.35 1.36
N ALA A 243 -28.47 -7.85 0.14
CA ALA A 243 -29.38 -8.21 -0.96
C ALA A 243 -28.96 -9.47 -1.72
N ASN A 244 -27.76 -10.00 -1.43
CA ASN A 244 -27.11 -11.12 -2.11
C ASN A 244 -27.17 -11.01 -3.65
N LYS A 245 -26.77 -9.86 -4.18
CA LYS A 245 -26.80 -9.60 -5.62
C LYS A 245 -25.76 -8.58 -6.06
N LEU A 246 -25.44 -8.61 -7.35
CA LEU A 246 -24.69 -7.54 -7.98
C LEU A 246 -25.51 -6.24 -7.97
N ALA A 247 -25.00 -5.21 -7.29
CA ALA A 247 -25.67 -3.93 -7.13
C ALA A 247 -25.27 -2.92 -8.22
N LEU A 248 -24.03 -2.97 -8.70
CA LEU A 248 -23.50 -2.03 -9.69
C LEU A 248 -22.43 -2.68 -10.56
N ARG A 249 -22.49 -2.40 -11.87
CA ARG A 249 -21.41 -2.65 -12.83
C ARG A 249 -21.02 -1.33 -13.50
N ILE A 250 -19.73 -1.02 -13.49
CA ILE A 250 -19.15 0.18 -14.09
C ILE A 250 -18.16 -0.27 -15.17
N ARG A 251 -18.40 0.07 -16.43
CA ARG A 251 -17.38 -0.06 -17.49
C ARG A 251 -16.36 1.06 -17.27
N ALA A 252 -15.26 0.74 -16.60
CA ALA A 252 -14.44 1.72 -15.90
C ALA A 252 -13.22 2.17 -16.68
N HIS A 253 -12.54 1.22 -17.32
CA HIS A 253 -11.26 1.44 -18.00
C HIS A 253 -11.30 0.94 -19.44
N ASP A 254 -10.25 1.17 -20.22
CA ASP A 254 -10.11 0.62 -21.58
C ASP A 254 -9.21 -0.63 -21.62
N SER A 255 -8.86 -1.16 -20.44
CA SER A 255 -8.08 -2.38 -20.23
C SER A 255 -8.33 -2.91 -18.80
N ASP A 256 -7.66 -4.03 -18.45
CA ASP A 256 -7.84 -4.76 -17.19
C ASP A 256 -7.81 -3.84 -15.96
N VAL A 257 -8.79 -3.97 -15.07
CA VAL A 257 -8.82 -3.29 -13.77
C VAL A 257 -8.12 -4.18 -12.75
N ASN A 258 -6.82 -3.94 -12.58
CA ASN A 258 -5.98 -4.75 -11.70
C ASN A 258 -6.29 -4.56 -10.21
N THR A 259 -6.81 -3.39 -9.83
CA THR A 259 -6.94 -3.00 -8.43
C THR A 259 -8.08 -2.01 -8.21
N VAL A 260 -8.78 -2.20 -7.08
CA VAL A 260 -9.86 -1.33 -6.61
C VAL A 260 -9.76 -1.16 -5.10
N CYS A 261 -10.12 0.00 -4.59
CA CYS A 261 -10.28 0.21 -3.15
C CYS A 261 -11.29 1.33 -2.84
N PHE A 262 -11.85 1.29 -1.64
CA PHE A 262 -12.64 2.40 -1.12
C PHE A 262 -11.72 3.55 -0.70
N ALA A 263 -12.13 4.77 -0.99
CA ALA A 263 -11.35 5.96 -0.65
C ALA A 263 -11.30 6.23 0.87
N ASP A 264 -12.40 5.95 1.56
CA ASP A 264 -12.59 6.21 2.98
C ASP A 264 -13.71 5.34 3.58
N GLU A 265 -14.01 5.59 4.85
CA GLU A 265 -15.05 4.90 5.60
C GLU A 265 -16.48 5.19 5.13
N SER A 266 -16.71 6.21 4.30
CA SER A 266 -18.06 6.54 3.80
C SER A 266 -18.53 5.59 2.70
N GLY A 267 -17.60 4.92 2.01
CA GLY A 267 -17.90 4.00 0.91
C GLY A 267 -18.48 4.66 -0.35
N HIS A 268 -18.50 6.00 -0.42
CA HIS A 268 -19.06 6.73 -1.57
C HIS A 268 -18.09 6.89 -2.74
N LEU A 269 -16.80 6.95 -2.45
CA LEU A 269 -15.74 7.09 -3.44
C LEU A 269 -14.98 5.77 -3.59
N ILE A 270 -14.77 5.36 -4.84
CA ILE A 270 -13.99 4.19 -5.22
C ILE A 270 -12.80 4.66 -6.08
N TYR A 271 -11.62 4.14 -5.79
CA TYR A 271 -10.44 4.30 -6.63
C TYR A 271 -10.21 3.03 -7.44
N SER A 272 -9.76 3.20 -8.68
CA SER A 272 -9.42 2.09 -9.57
C SER A 272 -8.16 2.38 -10.36
N GLY A 273 -7.38 1.33 -10.60
CA GLY A 273 -6.14 1.37 -11.37
C GLY A 273 -6.11 0.25 -12.40
N SER A 274 -5.63 0.56 -13.59
CA SER A 274 -5.75 -0.31 -14.75
C SER A 274 -4.50 -0.35 -15.63
N ASP A 275 -4.46 -1.36 -16.49
CA ASP A 275 -3.56 -1.48 -17.63
C ASP A 275 -3.78 -0.44 -18.74
N ASP A 276 -4.77 0.46 -18.61
CA ASP A 276 -4.89 1.68 -19.42
C ASP A 276 -3.96 2.82 -18.93
N ASN A 277 -3.11 2.56 -17.93
CA ASN A 277 -2.17 3.49 -17.28
C ASN A 277 -2.84 4.59 -16.43
N LEU A 278 -4.16 4.53 -16.21
CA LEU A 278 -4.90 5.59 -15.52
C LEU A 278 -5.35 5.14 -14.14
N CYS A 279 -5.24 6.06 -13.17
CA CYS A 279 -6.01 5.97 -11.94
C CYS A 279 -7.31 6.76 -12.12
N LYS A 280 -8.46 6.18 -11.80
CA LYS A 280 -9.77 6.85 -11.88
C LYS A 280 -10.45 6.89 -10.52
N VAL A 281 -11.18 7.98 -10.28
CA VAL A 281 -11.99 8.18 -9.08
C VAL A 281 -13.46 8.13 -9.47
N TRP A 282 -14.22 7.32 -8.75
CA TRP A 282 -15.64 7.09 -9.01
C TRP A 282 -16.46 7.56 -7.81
N ASP A 283 -17.34 8.53 -8.02
CA ASP A 283 -18.33 8.93 -7.03
C ASP A 283 -19.65 8.22 -7.32
N ARG A 284 -20.04 7.29 -6.46
CA ARG A 284 -21.25 6.48 -6.62
C ARG A 284 -22.53 7.34 -6.64
N ARG A 285 -22.50 8.51 -5.99
CA ARG A 285 -23.65 9.42 -5.91
C ARG A 285 -23.90 10.15 -7.23
N CYS A 286 -22.87 10.32 -8.04
CA CYS A 286 -22.94 11.01 -9.33
C CYS A 286 -22.82 10.06 -10.53
N PHE A 287 -22.25 8.87 -10.33
CA PHE A 287 -21.98 7.91 -11.40
C PHE A 287 -23.26 7.54 -12.17
N MET A 288 -24.35 7.22 -11.47
CA MET A 288 -25.62 6.81 -12.09
C MET A 288 -26.20 7.85 -13.05
N ALA A 289 -25.93 9.14 -12.82
CA ALA A 289 -26.44 10.22 -13.66
C ALA A 289 -25.52 10.53 -14.86
N LYS A 290 -24.21 10.29 -14.74
CA LYS A 290 -23.20 10.74 -15.72
C LYS A 290 -22.54 9.63 -16.52
N GLY A 291 -22.53 8.39 -16.00
CA GLY A 291 -21.84 7.25 -16.62
C GLY A 291 -20.33 7.45 -16.82
N LYS A 292 -19.72 8.36 -16.05
CA LYS A 292 -18.32 8.78 -16.19
C LYS A 292 -17.63 8.83 -14.82
N PRO A 293 -16.30 8.69 -14.78
CA PRO A 293 -15.54 8.88 -13.55
C PRO A 293 -15.73 10.32 -13.04
N ALA A 294 -15.63 10.50 -11.72
CA ALA A 294 -15.60 11.82 -11.09
C ALA A 294 -14.34 12.59 -11.48
N GLY A 295 -13.24 11.86 -11.72
CA GLY A 295 -12.04 12.40 -12.35
C GLY A 295 -11.01 11.33 -12.66
N VAL A 296 -10.00 11.73 -13.42
CA VAL A 296 -8.92 10.89 -13.93
C VAL A 296 -7.58 11.48 -13.50
N LEU A 297 -6.67 10.61 -13.06
CA LEU A 297 -5.31 10.94 -12.65
C LEU A 297 -4.35 10.25 -13.61
N THR A 298 -3.71 11.06 -14.44
CA THR A 298 -2.73 10.62 -15.44
C THR A 298 -1.31 10.86 -14.92
N GLY A 299 -0.39 9.94 -15.19
CA GLY A 299 1.03 10.15 -14.89
C GLY A 299 1.91 8.91 -14.93
N HIS A 300 1.33 7.71 -14.82
CA HIS A 300 2.07 6.48 -15.09
C HIS A 300 2.31 6.28 -16.58
N LEU A 301 3.45 5.67 -16.92
CA LEU A 301 3.82 5.34 -18.30
C LEU A 301 3.35 3.94 -18.72
N GLU A 302 3.11 3.06 -17.74
CA GLU A 302 2.69 1.67 -17.93
C GLU A 302 1.58 1.29 -16.94
N GLY A 303 1.01 0.09 -17.12
CA GLY A 303 -0.17 -0.35 -16.38
C GLY A 303 0.01 -0.38 -14.86
N ILE A 304 -1.06 -0.03 -14.14
CA ILE A 304 -1.07 0.03 -12.67
C ILE A 304 -1.26 -1.37 -12.09
N THR A 305 -0.42 -1.76 -11.14
CA THR A 305 -0.47 -3.08 -10.51
C THR A 305 -1.29 -3.10 -9.23
N PHE A 306 -1.26 -2.03 -8.45
CA PHE A 306 -1.95 -1.97 -7.15
C PHE A 306 -2.21 -0.54 -6.68
N LEU A 307 -3.26 -0.37 -5.87
CA LEU A 307 -3.62 0.88 -5.20
C LEU A 307 -3.79 0.66 -3.71
N ASP A 308 -3.33 1.62 -2.91
CA ASP A 308 -3.66 1.68 -1.49
C ASP A 308 -4.18 3.07 -1.11
N SER A 309 -5.30 3.07 -0.38
CA SER A 309 -5.94 4.31 0.07
C SER A 309 -5.32 4.77 1.38
N ARG A 310 -5.14 6.08 1.52
CA ARG A 310 -4.78 6.65 2.82
C ARG A 310 -5.93 6.58 3.83
N GLY A 311 -7.15 6.30 3.39
CA GLY A 311 -8.36 6.25 4.22
C GLY A 311 -8.87 7.62 4.66
N ASP A 312 -8.41 8.70 4.01
CA ASP A 312 -8.84 10.08 4.27
C ASP A 312 -9.74 10.63 3.16
N GLY A 313 -10.11 9.80 2.19
CA GLY A 313 -10.96 10.19 1.06
C GLY A 313 -10.28 11.14 0.11
N ARG A 314 -8.94 11.25 0.16
CA ARG A 314 -8.22 12.33 -0.52
C ARG A 314 -6.89 11.97 -1.14
N TYR A 315 -6.07 11.20 -0.41
CA TYR A 315 -4.79 10.73 -0.92
C TYR A 315 -4.81 9.22 -1.10
N PHE A 316 -4.13 8.75 -2.13
CA PHE A 316 -3.85 7.34 -2.34
C PHE A 316 -2.51 7.19 -3.04
N ILE A 317 -1.96 5.98 -3.03
CA ILE A 317 -0.77 5.62 -3.78
C ILE A 317 -1.09 4.55 -4.81
N SER A 318 -0.34 4.55 -5.90
CA SER A 318 -0.37 3.50 -6.92
C SER A 318 1.02 2.96 -7.17
N ASN A 319 1.11 1.64 -7.37
CA ASN A 319 2.29 1.00 -7.93
C ASN A 319 2.03 0.63 -9.39
N ALA A 320 3.05 0.70 -10.25
CA ALA A 320 2.89 0.43 -11.67
C ALA A 320 4.08 -0.28 -12.30
N LYS A 321 3.81 -0.86 -13.47
CA LYS A 321 4.76 -1.55 -14.35
C LYS A 321 5.88 -0.62 -14.85
N ASP A 322 5.75 0.70 -14.68
CA ASP A 322 6.81 1.67 -14.98
C ASP A 322 7.89 1.75 -13.88
N GLN A 323 7.86 0.83 -12.92
CA GLN A 323 8.81 0.71 -11.81
C GLN A 323 8.75 1.91 -10.84
N THR A 324 7.57 2.55 -10.77
CA THR A 324 7.36 3.69 -9.87
C THR A 324 6.13 3.52 -9.01
N ILE A 325 6.22 4.06 -7.78
CA ILE A 325 5.05 4.36 -6.96
C ILE A 325 4.75 5.84 -7.12
N LYS A 326 3.49 6.20 -7.28
CA LYS A 326 3.04 7.60 -7.31
C LYS A 326 2.06 7.87 -6.17
N LEU A 327 2.21 9.03 -5.56
CA LEU A 327 1.27 9.58 -4.59
C LEU A 327 0.34 10.56 -5.29
N TRP A 328 -0.96 10.42 -5.07
CA TRP A 328 -1.99 11.22 -5.71
C TRP A 328 -2.80 12.02 -4.71
N ASP A 329 -3.23 13.21 -5.14
CA ASP A 329 -4.27 14.01 -4.48
C ASP A 329 -5.45 14.08 -5.45
N ILE A 330 -6.62 13.59 -5.04
CA ILE A 330 -7.80 13.56 -5.91
C ILE A 330 -8.23 14.96 -6.35
N ARG A 331 -7.85 16.03 -5.65
CA ARG A 331 -8.19 17.41 -6.06
C ARG A 331 -7.40 17.87 -7.28
N LYS A 332 -6.33 17.15 -7.65
CA LYS A 332 -5.55 17.38 -8.88
C LYS A 332 -6.09 16.61 -10.08
N MET A 333 -7.17 15.83 -9.91
CA MET A 333 -7.75 15.04 -10.99
C MET A 333 -8.31 15.91 -12.12
N SER A 334 -8.15 15.44 -13.35
CA SER A 334 -8.76 16.04 -14.53
C SER A 334 -10.16 15.48 -14.75
N ALA A 335 -11.08 16.30 -15.27
CA ALA A 335 -12.42 15.84 -15.67
C ALA A 335 -12.39 14.93 -16.91
N ASN A 336 -11.33 15.00 -17.73
CA ASN A 336 -11.18 14.25 -18.98
C ASN A 336 -9.81 13.57 -19.07
N ALA A 337 -9.77 12.36 -19.65
CA ALA A 337 -8.55 11.60 -19.96
C ALA A 337 -7.81 12.09 -21.22
N PHE A 338 -8.11 13.30 -21.73
CA PHE A 338 -7.45 13.86 -22.91
C PHE A 338 -6.02 14.30 -22.56
N CYS A 339 -5.14 13.33 -22.36
CA CYS A 339 -3.72 13.49 -22.65
C CYS A 339 -3.35 12.49 -23.75
N PRO A 340 -2.39 12.83 -24.62
CA PRO A 340 -1.79 11.84 -25.51
C PRO A 340 -1.42 10.64 -24.66
N ALA A 341 -1.69 9.42 -25.15
CA ALA A 341 -1.12 8.24 -24.54
C ALA A 341 0.37 8.53 -24.34
N GLY A 342 0.85 8.49 -23.10
CA GLY A 342 2.26 8.68 -22.82
C GLY A 342 3.10 7.74 -23.68
N PRO A 343 4.41 7.97 -23.80
CA PRO A 343 5.28 7.07 -24.55
C PRO A 343 5.16 5.65 -23.97
N ARG A 344 4.32 4.81 -24.58
CA ARG A 344 4.17 3.39 -24.29
C ARG A 344 5.21 2.65 -25.08
N ASN A 345 5.88 1.69 -24.45
CA ASN A 345 6.78 0.82 -25.16
C ASN A 345 6.03 -0.43 -25.60
N ASP A 346 5.39 -0.38 -26.78
CA ASP A 346 4.55 -1.46 -27.31
C ASP A 346 5.27 -2.82 -27.45
N ASN A 347 6.62 -2.82 -27.45
CA ASN A 347 7.45 -4.01 -27.55
C ASN A 347 7.93 -4.55 -26.20
N TRP A 348 7.53 -3.96 -25.08
CA TRP A 348 7.95 -4.37 -23.75
C TRP A 348 6.83 -5.11 -23.02
N ASP A 349 7.16 -6.27 -22.43
CA ASP A 349 6.26 -7.03 -21.59
C ASP A 349 6.88 -7.30 -20.21
N TYR A 350 6.24 -6.77 -19.17
CA TYR A 350 6.70 -6.87 -17.79
C TYR A 350 6.83 -8.31 -17.28
N ARG A 351 6.18 -9.29 -17.93
CA ARG A 351 6.13 -10.68 -17.46
C ARG A 351 7.42 -11.45 -17.71
N TRP A 352 8.23 -11.05 -18.68
CA TRP A 352 9.43 -11.79 -19.08
C TRP A 352 10.55 -10.90 -19.65
N MET A 353 10.38 -9.58 -19.73
CA MET A 353 11.40 -8.65 -20.21
C MET A 353 11.82 -7.67 -19.13
N ASP A 354 13.12 -7.36 -19.09
CA ASP A 354 13.64 -6.30 -18.25
C ASP A 354 13.08 -4.93 -18.65
N TYR A 355 12.75 -4.10 -17.66
CA TYR A 355 12.27 -2.75 -17.93
C TYR A 355 13.37 -1.88 -18.55
N PRO A 356 13.13 -1.23 -19.71
CA PRO A 356 14.17 -0.50 -20.43
C PRO A 356 14.85 0.57 -19.56
N PRO A 357 16.19 0.63 -19.50
CA PRO A 357 16.89 1.58 -18.63
C PRO A 357 16.56 3.05 -18.92
N HIS A 358 16.38 3.40 -20.19
CA HIS A 358 16.01 4.77 -20.60
C HIS A 358 14.60 5.16 -20.13
N ALA A 359 13.69 4.18 -19.99
CA ALA A 359 12.32 4.43 -19.58
C ALA A 359 12.19 4.72 -18.07
N ARG A 360 13.13 4.24 -17.25
CA ARG A 360 13.17 4.49 -15.79
C ARG A 360 13.22 5.96 -15.41
N GLU A 361 13.80 6.81 -16.27
CA GLU A 361 13.91 8.25 -16.04
C GLU A 361 12.87 9.09 -16.79
N MET A 362 12.04 8.46 -17.63
CA MET A 362 10.96 9.16 -18.29
C MET A 362 9.88 9.56 -17.30
N LYS A 363 9.29 10.74 -17.52
CA LYS A 363 8.12 11.23 -16.80
C LYS A 363 7.02 11.49 -17.80
N HIS A 364 5.80 11.09 -17.46
CA HIS A 364 4.64 11.38 -18.31
C HIS A 364 4.47 12.91 -18.47
N PRO A 365 4.22 13.43 -19.69
CA PRO A 365 4.10 14.87 -19.92
C PRO A 365 3.01 15.54 -19.07
N CYS A 366 1.91 14.83 -18.85
CA CYS A 366 0.78 15.27 -18.04
C CYS A 366 0.74 14.64 -16.64
N ASP A 367 1.89 14.39 -16.01
CA ASP A 367 1.91 13.75 -14.69
C ASP A 367 1.29 14.64 -13.60
N LEU A 368 0.17 14.18 -13.04
CA LEU A 368 -0.59 14.85 -11.98
C LEU A 368 -0.19 14.37 -10.57
N SER A 369 0.80 13.48 -10.45
CA SER A 369 1.24 12.97 -9.15
C SER A 369 1.85 14.07 -8.28
N VAL A 370 1.66 13.93 -6.97
CA VAL A 370 2.26 14.80 -5.94
C VAL A 370 3.72 14.41 -5.74
N ALA A 371 4.01 13.11 -5.66
CA ALA A 371 5.35 12.58 -5.50
C ALA A 371 5.50 11.27 -6.29
N THR A 372 6.74 10.95 -6.67
CA THR A 372 7.11 9.69 -7.33
C THR A 372 8.25 9.04 -6.55
N TYR A 373 8.12 7.76 -6.23
CA TYR A 373 9.11 6.95 -5.52
C TYR A 373 9.67 5.90 -6.49
N LYS A 374 10.99 5.78 -6.54
CA LYS A 374 11.73 4.89 -7.44
C LYS A 374 12.73 4.05 -6.63
N GLY A 375 13.13 2.90 -7.15
CA GLY A 375 14.18 2.05 -6.57
C GLY A 375 13.84 0.57 -6.65
N HIS A 376 12.59 0.24 -6.32
CA HIS A 376 12.01 -1.11 -6.47
C HIS A 376 11.75 -1.47 -7.94
N SER A 377 11.59 -2.77 -8.20
CA SER A 377 11.26 -3.31 -9.52
C SER A 377 9.89 -4.00 -9.52
N VAL A 378 9.13 -3.81 -10.59
CA VAL A 378 7.78 -4.35 -10.84
C VAL A 378 7.80 -5.18 -12.12
N LEU A 379 8.19 -6.45 -12.00
CA LEU A 379 8.26 -7.42 -13.09
C LEU A 379 7.61 -8.73 -12.66
N GLU A 380 7.24 -9.57 -13.64
CA GLU A 380 6.62 -10.90 -13.52
C GLU A 380 5.23 -10.95 -12.87
N THR A 381 4.94 -10.05 -11.94
CA THR A 381 3.70 -10.05 -11.16
C THR A 381 3.20 -8.66 -10.83
N LEU A 382 1.94 -8.60 -10.39
CA LEU A 382 1.32 -7.39 -9.89
C LEU A 382 1.77 -7.16 -8.44
N ILE A 383 2.93 -6.52 -8.30
CA ILE A 383 3.53 -6.18 -7.00
C ILE A 383 2.74 -5.06 -6.33
N ARG A 384 2.54 -5.20 -5.02
CA ARG A 384 1.68 -4.32 -4.23
C ARG A 384 2.48 -3.28 -3.45
N CYS A 385 1.83 -2.16 -3.15
CA CYS A 385 2.35 -1.09 -2.31
C CYS A 385 1.31 -0.67 -1.28
N TYR A 386 1.75 -0.19 -0.12
CA TYR A 386 0.87 0.23 0.95
C TYR A 386 1.43 1.43 1.71
N PHE A 387 0.54 2.22 2.30
CA PHE A 387 0.91 3.14 3.37
C PHE A 387 1.19 2.36 4.66
N SER A 388 2.16 2.84 5.43
CA SER A 388 2.41 2.31 6.77
C SER A 388 1.23 2.59 7.71
N PRO A 389 0.99 1.79 8.76
CA PRO A 389 -0.26 1.86 9.51
C PRO A 389 -0.47 3.21 10.19
N SER A 390 -1.72 3.69 10.20
CA SER A 390 -2.09 4.98 10.78
C SER A 390 -1.82 5.06 12.28
N TYR A 391 -2.01 3.95 13.01
CA TYR A 391 -1.83 3.92 14.46
C TYR A 391 -0.37 3.85 14.90
N SER A 392 0.45 2.98 14.31
CA SER A 392 1.84 2.80 14.74
C SER A 392 2.78 3.84 14.14
N THR A 393 2.55 4.26 12.90
CA THR A 393 3.50 5.13 12.18
C THR A 393 2.92 6.47 11.76
N GLY A 394 1.60 6.65 11.84
CA GLY A 394 0.93 7.84 11.31
C GLY A 394 0.94 7.93 9.77
N GLN A 395 1.11 6.79 9.07
CA GLN A 395 1.32 6.73 7.61
C GLN A 395 2.52 7.57 7.16
N LYS A 396 3.61 7.56 7.95
CA LYS A 396 4.84 8.26 7.61
C LYS A 396 5.61 7.57 6.48
N TYR A 397 5.41 6.28 6.27
CA TYR A 397 6.15 5.50 5.28
C TYR A 397 5.22 4.93 4.21
N ILE A 398 5.81 4.61 3.07
CA ILE A 398 5.25 3.75 2.04
C ILE A 398 6.14 2.52 1.97
N TYR A 399 5.56 1.33 1.79
CA TYR A 399 6.31 0.12 1.61
C TYR A 399 5.78 -0.72 0.46
N THR A 400 6.66 -1.52 -0.15
CA THR A 400 6.34 -2.33 -1.32
C THR A 400 7.27 -3.53 -1.40
N GLY A 401 6.76 -4.64 -1.94
CA GLY A 401 7.60 -5.73 -2.39
C GLY A 401 8.33 -5.35 -3.70
N SER A 402 9.14 -6.25 -4.21
CA SER A 402 9.93 -5.99 -5.41
C SER A 402 10.33 -7.30 -6.08
N HIS A 403 10.56 -7.23 -7.40
CA HIS A 403 10.98 -8.39 -8.20
C HIS A 403 12.40 -8.85 -7.85
N ASP A 404 13.26 -7.93 -7.40
CA ASP A 404 14.61 -8.21 -6.88
C ASP A 404 14.64 -8.91 -5.50
N SER A 405 13.53 -9.54 -5.11
CA SER A 405 13.38 -10.28 -3.85
C SER A 405 13.47 -9.44 -2.56
N CYS A 406 13.40 -8.12 -2.69
CA CYS A 406 13.51 -7.20 -1.56
C CYS A 406 12.16 -6.59 -1.19
N VAL A 407 12.07 -6.07 0.03
CA VAL A 407 11.01 -5.13 0.43
C VAL A 407 11.62 -3.76 0.63
N TYR A 408 11.04 -2.75 -0.01
CA TYR A 408 11.49 -1.36 0.10
C TYR A 408 10.56 -0.57 1.02
N ILE A 409 11.14 0.26 1.87
CA ILE A 409 10.41 1.21 2.73
C ILE A 409 10.90 2.63 2.41
N TYR A 410 9.98 3.50 1.99
CA TYR A 410 10.22 4.89 1.66
C TYR A 410 9.60 5.81 2.71
N ASP A 411 10.22 6.95 2.95
CA ASP A 411 9.61 8.05 3.71
C ASP A 411 8.64 8.82 2.80
N LEU A 412 7.39 8.97 3.26
CA LEU A 412 6.31 9.56 2.47
C LEU A 412 6.64 10.99 2.02
N ILE A 413 7.28 11.79 2.87
CA ILE A 413 7.45 13.23 2.63
C ILE A 413 8.74 13.51 1.86
N THR A 414 9.84 12.88 2.27
CA THR A 414 11.16 13.11 1.67
C THR A 414 11.37 12.31 0.39
N GLY A 415 10.62 11.23 0.19
CA GLY A 415 10.84 10.30 -0.91
C GLY A 415 12.08 9.41 -0.73
N ALA A 416 12.80 9.56 0.39
CA ALA A 416 14.02 8.81 0.64
C ALA A 416 13.70 7.33 0.94
N GLN A 417 14.52 6.44 0.41
CA GLN A 417 14.53 5.04 0.80
C GLN A 417 15.14 4.90 2.20
N VAL A 418 14.32 4.47 3.17
CA VAL A 418 14.69 4.41 4.60
C VAL A 418 15.23 3.03 4.98
N ALA A 419 14.69 1.97 4.39
CA ALA A 419 15.12 0.61 4.63
C ALA A 419 14.89 -0.29 3.42
N VAL A 420 15.70 -1.35 3.33
CA VAL A 420 15.51 -2.46 2.40
C VAL A 420 15.64 -3.75 3.19
N LEU A 421 14.66 -4.65 3.05
CA LEU A 421 14.66 -5.96 3.69
C LEU A 421 15.02 -7.01 2.66
N ASN A 422 16.15 -7.68 2.87
CA ASN A 422 16.73 -8.62 1.92
C ASN A 422 16.74 -10.02 2.56
N HIS A 423 15.98 -10.95 2.01
CA HIS A 423 15.98 -12.34 2.48
C HIS A 423 15.48 -13.33 1.43
N HIS A 424 14.38 -12.98 0.79
CA HIS A 424 13.72 -13.86 -0.16
C HIS A 424 14.63 -14.17 -1.35
N THR A 425 14.34 -15.28 -2.01
CA THR A 425 15.10 -15.74 -3.19
C THR A 425 14.33 -15.57 -4.50
N SER A 426 13.09 -15.10 -4.40
CA SER A 426 12.15 -14.89 -5.50
C SER A 426 11.37 -13.59 -5.29
N PRO A 427 10.59 -13.12 -6.28
CA PRO A 427 9.84 -11.87 -6.17
C PRO A 427 8.93 -11.81 -4.95
N VAL A 428 8.98 -10.68 -4.24
CA VAL A 428 8.06 -10.37 -3.13
C VAL A 428 6.85 -9.66 -3.71
N ARG A 429 5.74 -10.38 -3.88
CA ARG A 429 4.50 -9.79 -4.43
C ARG A 429 3.77 -8.92 -3.40
N ASP A 430 3.65 -9.43 -2.18
CA ASP A 430 2.83 -8.84 -1.13
C ASP A 430 3.54 -8.85 0.22
N CYS A 431 3.29 -7.82 1.00
CA CYS A 431 3.84 -7.65 2.34
C CYS A 431 2.89 -6.78 3.17
N SER A 432 2.96 -6.90 4.49
CA SER A 432 2.00 -6.24 5.38
C SER A 432 2.68 -5.83 6.68
N TRP A 433 2.46 -4.58 7.09
CA TRP A 433 2.94 -4.05 8.36
C TRP A 433 1.89 -4.23 9.45
N HIS A 434 2.28 -4.74 10.62
CA HIS A 434 1.37 -4.90 11.75
C HIS A 434 0.81 -3.53 12.22
N PRO A 435 -0.51 -3.38 12.43
CA PRO A 435 -1.13 -2.09 12.78
C PRO A 435 -0.62 -1.43 14.07
N TYR A 436 -0.33 -2.23 15.10
CA TYR A 436 0.07 -1.76 16.45
C TYR A 436 1.53 -1.97 16.83
N TYR A 437 2.13 -3.11 16.49
CA TYR A 437 3.50 -3.48 16.87
C TYR A 437 4.52 -3.11 15.77
N PRO A 438 5.77 -2.82 16.12
CA PRO A 438 6.86 -2.61 15.15
C PRO A 438 7.31 -3.96 14.59
N MET A 439 6.42 -4.54 13.79
CA MET A 439 6.51 -5.88 13.22
C MET A 439 5.98 -5.83 11.79
N PHE A 440 6.57 -6.64 10.93
CA PHE A 440 6.30 -6.65 9.50
C PHE A 440 6.33 -8.08 9.00
N ALA A 441 5.49 -8.43 8.04
CA ALA A 441 5.49 -9.74 7.41
C ALA A 441 5.63 -9.58 5.90
N SER A 442 6.48 -10.40 5.30
CA SER A 442 6.64 -10.46 3.84
C SER A 442 6.33 -11.85 3.33
N SER A 443 5.76 -11.91 2.12
CA SER A 443 5.39 -13.15 1.45
C SER A 443 5.92 -13.13 0.02
N SER A 444 6.53 -14.24 -0.39
CA SER A 444 7.29 -14.31 -1.64
C SER A 444 6.93 -15.53 -2.48
N TRP A 445 7.31 -15.45 -3.75
CA TRP A 445 7.21 -16.55 -4.70
C TRP A 445 8.11 -17.75 -4.39
N ASP A 446 9.05 -17.62 -3.47
CA ASP A 446 9.81 -18.76 -2.94
C ASP A 446 8.95 -19.68 -2.04
N GLY A 447 7.75 -19.22 -1.68
CA GLY A 447 6.82 -19.95 -0.81
C GLY A 447 7.03 -19.65 0.68
N ASP A 448 8.02 -18.82 1.01
CA ASP A 448 8.31 -18.43 2.38
C ASP A 448 7.44 -17.26 2.81
N VAL A 449 6.91 -17.37 4.02
CA VAL A 449 6.33 -16.28 4.77
C VAL A 449 7.24 -16.02 5.95
N VAL A 450 7.72 -14.78 6.07
CA VAL A 450 8.68 -14.40 7.11
C VAL A 450 8.23 -13.16 7.86
N VAL A 451 8.67 -13.07 9.10
CA VAL A 451 8.37 -11.97 10.01
C VAL A 451 9.64 -11.22 10.36
N TRP A 452 9.54 -9.91 10.32
CA TRP A 452 10.56 -8.95 10.70
C TRP A 452 10.08 -8.19 11.93
N GLU A 453 10.99 -7.91 12.83
CA GLU A 453 10.72 -7.24 14.10
C GLU A 453 11.69 -6.08 14.29
N PHE A 454 11.42 -5.22 15.27
CA PHE A 454 12.37 -4.19 15.65
C PHE A 454 13.62 -4.84 16.31
N PRO A 455 14.86 -4.43 15.94
CA PRO A 455 16.13 -4.99 16.48
C PRO A 455 16.41 -4.82 17.98
N GLY A 456 15.41 -4.51 18.82
CA GLY A 456 15.59 -4.18 20.24
C GLY A 456 16.65 -5.04 20.92
N ARG A 457 17.66 -4.40 21.54
CA ARG A 457 18.93 -4.98 22.08
C ARG A 457 19.05 -6.51 22.00
N GLY A 458 19.20 -7.08 20.79
CA GLY A 458 19.73 -8.41 20.52
C GLY A 458 19.16 -9.64 21.26
N GLU A 459 18.11 -9.54 22.07
CA GLU A 459 17.50 -10.70 22.70
C GLU A 459 16.43 -11.25 21.76
N ALA A 460 16.75 -12.39 21.13
CA ALA A 460 15.74 -13.18 20.43
C ALA A 460 14.54 -13.39 21.36
N PRO A 461 13.29 -13.27 20.88
CA PRO A 461 12.13 -13.62 21.69
C PRO A 461 12.32 -15.06 22.14
N THR A 462 12.48 -15.27 23.45
CA THR A 462 12.57 -16.62 24.01
C THR A 462 11.38 -17.42 23.49
N PRO A 463 11.57 -18.57 22.80
CA PRO A 463 10.45 -19.41 22.46
C PRO A 463 9.74 -19.71 23.78
N ARG A 464 8.46 -19.36 23.89
CA ARG A 464 7.64 -19.67 25.07
C ARG A 464 7.63 -21.18 25.22
N THR A 465 8.59 -21.70 25.98
CA THR A 465 8.70 -23.12 26.31
C THR A 465 7.40 -23.53 26.96
N LYS A 466 6.76 -24.56 26.38
CA LYS A 466 5.60 -25.25 26.95
C LYS A 466 5.85 -25.39 28.46
N LYS A 467 5.05 -24.71 29.29
CA LYS A 467 5.03 -25.00 30.73
C LYS A 467 4.73 -26.49 30.86
N ARG A 468 5.75 -27.26 31.26
CA ARG A 468 5.62 -28.66 31.65
C ARG A 468 4.62 -28.65 32.81
N ILE A 469 3.40 -29.11 32.55
CA ILE A 469 2.46 -29.45 33.60
C ILE A 469 3.09 -30.63 34.33
N GLN A 470 3.73 -30.37 35.47
CA GLN A 470 4.05 -31.41 36.43
C GLN A 470 2.73 -31.86 37.05
N SER A 471 2.20 -32.98 36.58
CA SER A 471 1.15 -33.70 37.28
C SER A 471 1.73 -34.23 38.59
N ARG A 472 1.42 -33.57 39.70
CA ARG A 472 1.63 -34.16 41.02
C ARG A 472 0.63 -35.30 41.17
N HIS A 473 1.13 -36.53 41.05
CA HIS A 473 0.42 -37.70 41.54
C HIS A 473 0.45 -37.63 43.07
N PHE A 474 -0.71 -37.47 43.69
CA PHE A 474 -0.90 -37.83 45.09
C PHE A 474 -1.41 -39.26 45.11
N TYR A 475 -0.66 -40.11 45.83
CA TYR A 475 -0.99 -41.50 46.13
C TYR A 475 -2.26 -41.61 46.98
#